data_AF-A0A958NNQ3-F1
#
_entry.id   AF-A0A958NNQ3-F1
#
_cell.length_a   1.000
_cell.length_b   1.000
_cell.length_c   1.000
_cell.angle_alpha   90.00
_cell.angle_beta   90.00
_cell.angle_gamma   90.00
#
_symmetry.space_group_name_H-M   'P 1'
#
loop_
_entity.id
_entity.type
_entity.pdbx_description
1 polymer ?
#
loop_
_entity_poly.entity_id
_entity_poly.type
_entity_poly.pdbx_seq_one_letter_code
_entity_poly.pdbx_strand_id
1 'polypeptide(L)'
;MEQFDKDYNTRRPHMVIPEYGRNIQKMIEHAMKLEDRDERNRMAKAIISVMGQLNPHLRDVTDFSHKLWDHLFIMSDFKLDVDSPYPIPDKESIMEKPKKMAYPLTENQFKHYGKSIRVLIEAAAEYPEGDEKTALIETILNLMKKTYLTFNQDSVEDKQIITDFNILAKGKVTIPENLSMISTNDVLAMGKKKKTNGGTPRNNKQNGRNKQKKRRY
;
A
#
# COMPACT_ATOMS: atom_id res chain seq x y z
N MET A 1 55.15 13.05 -16.34
CA MET A 1 53.85 12.66 -16.93
C MET A 1 52.87 12.57 -15.78
N GLU A 2 52.07 13.61 -15.56
CA GLU A 2 51.02 13.58 -14.54
C GLU A 2 50.03 12.47 -14.87
N GLN A 3 49.84 11.57 -13.92
CA GLN A 3 48.97 10.42 -14.05
C GLN A 3 47.53 10.89 -13.88
N PHE A 4 46.78 11.01 -14.99
CA PHE A 4 45.35 11.26 -14.95
C PHE A 4 44.64 10.04 -14.35
N ASP A 5 44.51 10.00 -13.02
CA ASP A 5 43.66 9.03 -12.34
C ASP A 5 42.20 9.37 -12.65
N LYS A 6 41.56 8.55 -13.49
CA LYS A 6 40.13 8.69 -13.79
C LYS A 6 39.35 8.40 -12.51
N ASP A 7 38.70 9.42 -11.97
CA ASP A 7 37.95 9.35 -10.72
C ASP A 7 36.62 8.58 -10.90
N TYR A 8 36.67 7.25 -10.77
CA TYR A 8 35.54 6.33 -10.93
C TYR A 8 34.63 6.27 -9.70
N ASN A 9 33.31 6.28 -9.93
CA ASN A 9 32.30 6.20 -8.86
C ASN A 9 32.37 4.93 -8.00
N THR A 10 32.91 3.83 -8.53
CA THR A 10 33.06 2.54 -7.81
C THR A 10 34.15 2.56 -6.74
N ARG A 11 35.07 3.54 -6.78
CA ARG A 11 36.15 3.71 -5.79
C ARG A 11 35.82 4.74 -4.71
N ARG A 12 34.69 5.45 -4.85
CA ARG A 12 34.29 6.54 -3.96
C ARG A 12 33.50 6.03 -2.74
N PRO A 13 33.50 6.76 -1.61
CA PRO A 13 32.74 6.37 -0.42
C PRO A 13 31.25 6.21 -0.72
N HIS A 14 30.56 5.38 0.06
CA HIS A 14 29.12 5.19 -0.08
C HIS A 14 28.37 6.51 0.18
N MET A 15 27.28 6.73 -0.55
CA MET A 15 26.47 7.93 -0.41
C MET A 15 25.18 7.61 0.32
N VAL A 16 25.03 8.16 1.52
CA VAL A 16 23.88 7.92 2.40
C VAL A 16 22.57 8.39 1.76
N ILE A 17 22.61 9.54 1.07
CA ILE A 17 21.46 10.15 0.41
C ILE A 17 21.87 10.55 -1.03
N PRO A 18 21.71 9.65 -2.02
CA PRO A 18 22.11 9.87 -3.42
C PRO A 18 21.45 11.08 -4.13
N GLU A 19 20.32 11.54 -3.63
CA GLU A 19 19.46 12.59 -4.20
C GLU A 19 20.16 13.95 -4.31
N TYR A 20 21.13 14.22 -3.43
CA TYR A 20 21.89 15.48 -3.40
C TYR A 20 23.19 15.42 -4.21
N GLY A 21 23.60 14.21 -4.62
CA GLY A 21 24.79 13.99 -5.43
C GLY A 21 26.12 14.26 -4.71
N ARG A 22 27.22 14.00 -5.42
CA ARG A 22 28.60 14.04 -4.88
C ARG A 22 29.10 15.44 -4.54
N ASN A 23 28.59 16.48 -5.22
CA ASN A 23 29.06 17.85 -4.99
C ASN A 23 28.70 18.33 -3.58
N ILE A 24 27.49 17.99 -3.11
CA ILE A 24 27.07 18.29 -1.74
C ILE A 24 27.91 17.54 -0.72
N GLN A 25 28.21 16.26 -0.96
CA GLN A 25 29.09 15.50 -0.08
C GLN A 25 30.47 16.15 0.06
N LYS A 26 31.07 16.58 -1.06
CA LYS A 26 32.36 17.28 -1.05
C LYS A 26 32.31 18.59 -0.27
N MET A 27 31.21 19.34 -0.36
CA MET A 27 31.04 20.57 0.42
C MET A 27 30.92 20.29 1.92
N ILE A 28 30.25 19.21 2.31
CA ILE A 28 30.14 18.78 3.71
C ILE A 28 31.49 18.28 4.24
N GLU A 29 32.21 17.48 3.46
CA GLU A 29 33.58 17.05 3.76
C GLU A 29 34.53 18.24 3.96
N HIS A 30 34.37 19.29 3.14
CA HIS A 30 35.11 20.52 3.30
C HIS A 30 34.70 21.28 4.57
N ALA A 31 33.40 21.39 4.85
CA ALA A 31 32.91 22.03 6.06
C ALA A 31 33.42 21.35 7.34
N MET A 32 33.58 20.02 7.34
CA MET A 32 34.16 19.28 8.46
C MET A 32 35.66 19.56 8.70
N LYS A 33 36.40 20.03 7.68
CA LYS A 33 37.83 20.36 7.80
C LYS A 33 38.09 21.78 8.32
N LEU A 34 37.06 22.63 8.37
CA LEU A 34 37.19 24.00 8.86
C LEU A 34 37.31 24.01 10.39
N GLU A 35 38.36 24.66 10.91
CA GLU A 35 38.62 24.79 12.34
C GLU A 35 37.76 25.89 12.99
N ASP A 36 37.49 26.99 12.27
CA ASP A 36 36.68 28.10 12.77
C ASP A 36 35.18 27.77 12.77
N ARG A 37 34.52 27.98 13.91
CA ARG A 37 33.10 27.72 14.13
C ARG A 37 32.23 28.67 13.31
N ASP A 38 32.62 29.94 13.18
CA ASP A 38 31.82 30.93 12.45
C ASP A 38 31.84 30.67 10.94
N GLU A 39 33.00 30.33 10.39
CA GLU A 39 33.12 29.91 8.98
C GLU A 39 32.38 28.60 8.71
N ARG A 40 32.46 27.62 9.62
CA ARG A 40 31.73 26.35 9.51
C ARG A 40 30.21 26.57 9.51
N ASN A 41 29.71 27.41 10.41
CA ASN A 41 28.28 27.78 10.46
C ASN A 41 27.82 28.49 9.19
N ARG A 42 28.64 29.39 8.64
CA ARG A 42 28.35 30.07 7.36
C ARG A 42 28.30 29.07 6.20
N MET A 43 29.26 28.15 6.15
CA MET A 43 29.32 27.10 5.15
C MET A 43 28.11 26.16 5.23
N ALA A 44 27.71 25.72 6.43
CA ALA A 44 26.53 24.88 6.63
C ALA A 44 25.24 25.54 6.11
N LYS A 45 25.03 26.83 6.41
CA LYS A 45 23.89 27.59 5.88
C LYS A 45 23.92 27.69 4.35
N ALA A 46 25.10 27.87 3.76
CA ALA A 46 25.26 27.89 2.31
C ALA A 46 24.92 26.52 1.68
N ILE A 47 25.39 25.42 2.29
CA ILE A 47 25.08 24.06 1.84
C ILE A 47 23.57 23.79 1.87
N ILE A 48 22.88 24.19 2.94
CA ILE A 48 21.42 24.04 3.06
C ILE A 48 20.69 24.83 1.98
N SER A 49 21.14 26.05 1.68
CA SER A 49 20.58 26.83 0.57
C SER A 49 20.74 26.12 -0.78
N VAL A 50 21.89 25.49 -1.04
CA VAL A 50 22.13 24.71 -2.27
C VAL A 50 21.28 23.44 -2.31
N MET A 51 21.17 22.72 -1.19
CA MET A 51 20.29 21.55 -1.06
C MET A 51 18.82 21.91 -1.38
N GLY A 52 18.36 23.08 -0.90
CA GLY A 52 17.01 23.59 -1.14
C GLY A 52 16.71 24.05 -2.57
N GLN A 53 17.74 24.38 -3.35
CA GLN A 53 17.60 24.66 -4.78
C GLN A 53 17.52 23.38 -5.61
N LEU A 54 18.28 22.36 -5.23
CA LEU A 54 18.34 21.08 -5.94
C LEU A 54 17.06 20.23 -5.78
N ASN A 55 16.34 20.40 -4.67
CA ASN A 55 15.07 19.70 -4.46
C ASN A 55 13.89 20.67 -4.23
N PRO A 56 13.33 21.28 -5.30
CA PRO A 56 12.19 22.18 -5.20
C PRO A 56 10.93 21.51 -4.64
N HIS A 57 10.79 20.19 -4.81
CA HIS A 57 9.61 19.43 -4.40
C HIS A 57 9.45 19.35 -2.88
N LEU A 58 10.55 19.48 -2.13
CA LEU A 58 10.45 19.54 -0.68
C LEU A 58 9.82 20.84 -0.17
N ARG A 59 9.73 21.92 -0.96
CA ARG A 59 9.23 23.24 -0.52
C ARG A 59 7.77 23.25 -0.08
N ASP A 60 6.97 22.30 -0.55
CA ASP A 60 5.55 22.17 -0.21
C ASP A 60 5.35 21.43 1.12
N VAL A 61 6.42 20.93 1.74
CA VAL A 61 6.39 20.26 3.04
C VAL A 61 6.58 21.30 4.16
N THR A 62 5.67 21.29 5.15
CA THR A 62 5.64 22.23 6.28
C THR A 62 6.90 22.26 7.15
N ASP A 63 7.84 21.33 6.94
CA ASP A 63 9.10 21.19 7.69
C ASP A 63 10.32 20.94 6.77
N PHE A 64 10.29 21.50 5.57
CA PHE A 64 11.39 21.38 4.60
C PHE A 64 12.76 21.75 5.18
N SER A 65 12.86 22.88 5.89
CA SER A 65 14.13 23.34 6.45
C SER A 65 14.68 22.36 7.48
N HIS A 66 13.81 21.79 8.33
CA HIS A 66 14.18 20.78 9.31
C HIS A 66 14.76 19.53 8.62
N LYS A 67 14.08 19.01 7.59
CA LYS A 67 14.57 17.86 6.81
C LYS A 67 15.94 18.10 6.17
N LEU A 68 16.23 19.33 5.72
CA LEU A 68 17.55 19.66 5.16
C LEU A 68 18.65 19.64 6.21
N TRP A 69 18.36 20.15 7.42
CA TRP A 69 19.27 20.03 8.55
C TRP A 69 19.50 18.56 8.90
N ASP A 70 18.45 17.74 8.95
CA ASP A 70 18.59 16.30 9.20
C ASP A 70 19.48 15.62 8.14
N HIS A 71 19.25 15.91 6.86
CA HIS A 71 20.08 15.38 5.78
C HIS A 71 21.54 15.82 5.89
N LEU A 72 21.80 17.08 6.29
CA LEU A 72 23.15 17.57 6.54
C LEU A 72 23.85 16.76 7.66
N PHE A 73 23.16 16.55 8.79
CA PHE A 73 23.70 15.79 9.90
C PHE A 73 23.92 14.31 9.54
N ILE A 74 22.95 13.69 8.87
CA ILE A 74 23.04 12.30 8.39
C ILE A 74 24.23 12.12 7.43
N MET A 75 24.44 13.04 6.48
CA MET A 75 25.57 12.98 5.54
C MET A 75 26.93 13.21 6.21
N SER A 76 26.96 13.90 7.35
CA SER A 76 28.18 14.16 8.13
C SER A 76 28.49 13.07 9.18
N ASP A 77 27.73 11.97 9.20
CA ASP A 77 27.77 10.96 10.26
C ASP A 77 27.62 11.57 11.68
N PHE A 78 26.87 12.67 11.82
CA PHE A 78 26.69 13.43 13.07
C PHE A 78 27.99 14.01 13.66
N LYS A 79 29.05 14.13 12.87
CA LYS A 79 30.35 14.69 13.32
C LYS A 79 30.45 16.20 13.18
N LEU A 80 29.52 16.82 12.44
CA LEU A 80 29.54 18.25 12.18
C LEU A 80 28.95 19.01 13.37
N ASP A 81 29.78 19.77 14.07
CA ASP A 81 29.37 20.68 15.15
C ASP A 81 29.02 22.06 14.56
N VAL A 82 27.72 22.35 14.45
CA VAL A 82 27.13 23.57 13.87
C VAL A 82 25.87 23.98 14.63
N ASP A 83 25.59 25.28 14.67
CA ASP A 83 24.42 25.85 15.34
C ASP A 83 23.15 25.63 14.50
N SER A 84 22.51 24.49 14.73
CA SER A 84 21.21 24.15 14.17
C SER A 84 20.08 24.72 15.04
N PRO A 85 19.04 25.33 14.44
CA PRO A 85 17.84 25.77 15.16
C PRO A 85 16.91 24.61 15.57
N TYR A 86 17.17 23.40 15.07
CA TYR A 86 16.40 22.18 15.33
C TYR A 86 17.23 21.16 16.12
N PRO A 87 16.60 20.30 16.94
CA PRO A 87 17.32 19.27 17.69
C PRO A 87 18.07 18.33 16.74
N ILE A 88 19.28 17.95 17.13
CA ILE A 88 20.09 17.01 16.35
C ILE A 88 19.40 15.64 16.39
N PRO A 89 19.13 15.00 15.23
CA PRO A 89 18.49 13.69 15.22
C PRO A 89 19.35 12.63 15.92
N ASP A 90 18.73 11.75 16.70
CA ASP A 90 19.44 10.63 17.31
C ASP A 90 19.85 9.59 16.26
N LYS A 91 21.15 9.31 16.16
CA LYS A 91 21.72 8.33 15.23
C LYS A 91 21.08 6.95 15.36
N GLU A 92 20.70 6.56 16.58
CA GLU A 92 20.09 5.28 16.89
C GLU A 92 18.66 5.18 16.35
N SER A 93 17.88 6.27 16.44
CA SER A 93 16.51 6.31 15.94
C SER A 93 16.42 6.21 14.42
N ILE A 94 17.41 6.74 13.70
CA ILE A 94 17.42 6.74 12.22
C ILE A 94 17.88 5.39 11.66
N MET A 95 18.79 4.71 12.37
CA MET A 95 19.34 3.42 11.94
C MET A 95 18.45 2.22 12.34
N GLU A 96 17.41 2.43 13.15
CA GLU A 96 16.48 1.36 13.51
C GLU A 96 15.77 0.85 12.26
N LYS A 97 15.98 -0.43 11.95
CA LYS A 97 15.29 -1.07 10.81
C LYS A 97 13.79 -1.08 11.08
N PRO A 98 12.94 -0.86 10.06
CA PRO A 98 11.50 -0.95 10.24
C PRO A 98 11.12 -2.32 10.80
N LYS A 99 10.22 -2.32 11.79
CA LYS A 99 9.76 -3.56 12.43
C LYS A 99 9.11 -4.47 11.39
N LYS A 100 9.55 -5.73 11.34
CA LYS A 100 8.92 -6.74 10.49
C LYS A 100 7.49 -6.98 10.98
N MET A 101 6.51 -6.73 10.12
CA MET A 101 5.14 -7.13 10.42
C MET A 101 5.03 -8.65 10.36
N ALA A 102 4.37 -9.24 11.37
CA ALA A 102 4.07 -10.67 11.34
C ALA A 102 3.11 -10.95 10.17
N TYR A 103 3.44 -11.94 9.35
CA TYR A 103 2.53 -12.38 8.30
C TYR A 103 1.32 -13.07 8.97
N PRO A 104 0.08 -12.70 8.63
CA PRO A 104 -1.09 -13.33 9.22
C PRO A 104 -1.23 -14.78 8.70
N LEU A 105 -0.69 -15.73 9.45
CA LEU A 105 -0.91 -17.17 9.25
C LEU A 105 -2.37 -17.46 9.58
N THR A 106 -3.22 -17.54 8.55
CA THR A 106 -4.61 -17.96 8.75
C THR A 106 -4.69 -19.46 8.51
N GLU A 107 -4.87 -20.24 9.57
CA GLU A 107 -5.20 -21.66 9.46
C GLU A 107 -6.66 -21.80 9.01
N ASN A 108 -6.87 -22.02 7.72
CA ASN A 108 -8.17 -22.37 7.17
C ASN A 108 -8.21 -23.87 6.91
N GLN A 109 -9.03 -24.61 7.66
CA GLN A 109 -9.28 -26.04 7.39
C GLN A 109 -9.86 -26.24 5.99
N PHE A 110 -10.79 -25.37 5.59
CA PHE A 110 -11.42 -25.39 4.27
C PHE A 110 -10.99 -24.18 3.43
N LYS A 111 -10.25 -24.45 2.35
CA LYS A 111 -9.71 -23.41 1.47
C LYS A 111 -10.80 -22.60 0.73
N HIS A 112 -11.94 -23.22 0.43
CA HIS A 112 -13.03 -22.62 -0.34
C HIS A 112 -13.92 -21.67 0.50
N TYR A 113 -13.95 -21.80 1.83
CA TYR A 113 -14.70 -20.89 2.71
C TYR A 113 -13.88 -19.66 3.13
N GLY A 114 -12.55 -19.75 3.10
CA GLY A 114 -11.66 -18.64 3.46
C GLY A 114 -11.76 -18.19 4.93
N LYS A 115 -11.14 -17.05 5.26
CA LYS A 115 -11.10 -16.51 6.63
C LYS A 115 -12.45 -15.93 7.06
N SER A 116 -13.19 -15.33 6.14
CA SER A 116 -14.39 -14.54 6.45
C SER A 116 -15.48 -15.39 7.07
N ILE A 117 -15.73 -16.60 6.56
CA ILE A 117 -16.74 -17.51 7.11
C ILE A 117 -16.39 -17.94 8.53
N ARG A 118 -15.09 -18.19 8.82
CA ARG A 118 -14.64 -18.51 10.18
C ARG A 118 -14.92 -17.36 11.15
N VAL A 119 -14.58 -16.12 10.77
CA VAL A 119 -14.82 -14.93 11.61
C VAL A 119 -16.32 -14.71 11.82
N LEU A 120 -17.15 -14.94 10.80
CA LEU A 120 -18.60 -14.83 10.92
C LEU A 120 -19.20 -15.88 11.86
N ILE A 121 -18.71 -17.12 11.82
CA ILE A 121 -19.15 -18.19 12.73
C ILE A 121 -18.73 -17.88 14.17
N GLU A 122 -17.53 -17.36 14.38
CA GLU A 122 -17.04 -16.92 15.70
C GLU A 122 -17.89 -15.77 16.26
N ALA A 123 -18.17 -14.75 15.44
CA ALA A 123 -19.07 -13.65 15.80
C ALA A 123 -20.50 -14.13 16.10
N ALA A 124 -21.01 -15.10 15.32
CA ALA A 124 -22.33 -15.69 15.56
C ALA A 124 -22.38 -16.49 16.88
N ALA A 125 -21.26 -17.07 17.32
CA ALA A 125 -21.17 -17.76 18.60
C ALA A 125 -21.22 -16.81 19.80
N GLU A 126 -20.70 -15.59 19.65
CA GLU A 126 -20.71 -14.55 20.71
C GLU A 126 -22.03 -13.76 20.77
N TYR A 127 -22.83 -13.79 19.70
CA TYR A 127 -24.09 -13.04 19.63
C TYR A 127 -25.18 -13.66 20.55
N PRO A 128 -26.00 -12.83 21.21
CA PRO A 128 -27.09 -13.30 22.07
C PRO A 128 -28.11 -14.15 21.30
N GLU A 129 -28.69 -15.14 21.98
CA GLU A 129 -29.74 -16.00 21.41
C GLU A 129 -31.00 -15.16 21.10
N GLY A 130 -31.46 -15.19 19.85
CA GLY A 130 -32.64 -14.47 19.38
C GLY A 130 -32.85 -14.62 17.86
N ASP A 131 -33.92 -14.00 17.36
CA ASP A 131 -34.30 -14.05 15.93
C ASP A 131 -33.16 -13.54 15.02
N GLU A 132 -32.43 -12.51 15.46
CA GLU A 132 -31.29 -11.95 14.74
C GLU A 132 -30.14 -12.97 14.57
N LYS A 133 -29.88 -13.81 15.59
CA LYS A 133 -28.87 -14.86 15.52
C LYS A 133 -29.26 -15.94 14.52
N THR A 134 -30.54 -16.31 14.49
CA THR A 134 -31.03 -17.29 13.50
C THR A 134 -30.93 -16.77 12.06
N ALA A 135 -31.27 -15.49 11.83
CA ALA A 135 -31.08 -14.83 10.55
C ALA A 135 -29.59 -14.73 10.17
N LEU A 136 -28.70 -14.45 11.13
CA LEU A 136 -27.26 -14.45 10.89
C LEU A 136 -26.76 -15.83 10.46
N ILE A 137 -27.18 -16.91 11.14
CA ILE A 137 -26.84 -18.29 10.77
C ILE A 137 -27.32 -18.62 9.36
N GLU A 138 -28.54 -18.20 8.99
CA GLU A 138 -29.07 -18.36 7.63
C GLU A 138 -28.18 -17.68 6.57
N THR A 139 -27.80 -16.43 6.82
CA THR A 139 -26.95 -15.69 5.89
C THR A 139 -25.56 -16.32 5.77
N ILE A 140 -25.01 -16.88 6.85
CA ILE A 140 -23.72 -17.59 6.84
C ILE A 140 -23.84 -18.88 6.02
N LEU A 141 -24.89 -19.68 6.19
CA LEU A 141 -25.11 -20.90 5.42
C LEU A 141 -25.28 -20.60 3.92
N ASN A 142 -26.06 -19.57 3.58
CA ASN A 142 -26.22 -19.12 2.20
C ASN A 142 -24.91 -18.60 1.60
N LEU A 143 -24.08 -17.92 2.41
CA LEU A 143 -22.74 -17.49 2.00
C LEU A 143 -21.80 -18.68 1.80
N MET A 144 -21.82 -19.68 2.68
CA MET A 144 -21.07 -20.93 2.53
C MET A 144 -21.43 -21.62 1.21
N LYS A 145 -22.73 -21.81 0.93
CA LYS A 145 -23.22 -22.39 -0.33
C LYS A 145 -22.70 -21.64 -1.56
N LYS A 146 -22.75 -20.30 -1.51
CA LYS A 146 -22.24 -19.44 -2.60
C LYS A 146 -20.74 -19.55 -2.79
N THR A 147 -19.96 -19.48 -1.71
CA THR A 147 -18.49 -19.59 -1.79
C THR A 147 -18.05 -20.96 -2.29
N TYR A 148 -18.70 -22.03 -1.83
CA TYR A 148 -18.44 -23.38 -2.34
C TYR A 148 -18.71 -23.48 -3.84
N LEU A 149 -19.88 -23.04 -4.32
CA LEU A 149 -20.21 -23.06 -5.76
C LEU A 149 -19.25 -22.20 -6.60
N THR A 150 -18.76 -21.09 -6.03
CA THR A 150 -17.80 -20.22 -6.72
C THR A 150 -16.45 -20.90 -6.93
N PHE A 151 -15.99 -21.68 -5.96
CA PHE A 151 -14.66 -22.31 -6.00
C PHE A 151 -14.67 -23.76 -6.53
N ASN A 152 -15.79 -24.50 -6.40
CA ASN A 152 -15.84 -25.92 -6.74
C ASN A 152 -16.62 -26.26 -8.03
N GLN A 153 -17.32 -25.31 -8.67
CA GLN A 153 -18.11 -25.45 -9.93
C GLN A 153 -19.13 -26.61 -10.04
N ASP A 154 -19.13 -27.55 -9.11
CA ASP A 154 -20.03 -28.68 -9.01
C ASP A 154 -21.21 -28.37 -8.08
N SER A 155 -22.34 -29.02 -8.32
CA SER A 155 -23.51 -28.95 -7.45
C SER A 155 -23.15 -29.36 -6.01
N VAL A 156 -23.73 -28.67 -5.02
CA VAL A 156 -23.47 -28.94 -3.61
C VAL A 156 -24.74 -29.45 -2.94
N GLU A 157 -24.62 -30.51 -2.16
CA GLU A 157 -25.69 -30.96 -1.27
C GLU A 157 -25.71 -30.13 0.01
N ASP A 158 -26.92 -29.75 0.44
CA ASP A 158 -27.11 -28.94 1.65
C ASP A 158 -26.60 -29.65 2.92
N LYS A 159 -26.63 -31.00 2.92
CA LYS A 159 -26.09 -31.83 4.00
C LYS A 159 -24.59 -31.61 4.20
N GLN A 160 -23.82 -31.47 3.12
CA GLN A 160 -22.37 -31.28 3.18
C GLN A 160 -22.03 -29.90 3.78
N ILE A 161 -22.79 -28.86 3.42
CA ILE A 161 -22.62 -27.51 3.95
C ILE A 161 -22.92 -27.49 5.46
N ILE A 162 -23.97 -28.20 5.89
CA ILE A 162 -24.32 -28.34 7.31
C ILE A 162 -23.21 -29.07 8.09
N THR A 163 -22.66 -30.15 7.53
CA THR A 163 -21.53 -30.84 8.19
C THR A 163 -20.30 -29.95 8.28
N ASP A 164 -19.97 -29.20 7.23
CA ASP A 164 -18.84 -28.28 7.22
C ASP A 164 -19.03 -27.14 8.23
N PHE A 165 -20.25 -26.60 8.32
CA PHE A 165 -20.61 -25.57 9.31
C PHE A 165 -20.41 -26.08 10.73
N ASN A 166 -20.88 -27.30 11.03
CA ASN A 166 -20.74 -27.90 12.36
C ASN A 166 -19.27 -28.12 12.74
N ILE A 167 -18.43 -28.55 11.78
CA ILE A 167 -16.99 -28.69 11.96
C ILE A 167 -16.34 -27.34 12.27
N LEU A 168 -16.71 -26.28 11.53
CA LEU A 168 -16.19 -24.93 11.73
C LEU A 168 -16.68 -24.28 13.04
N ALA A 169 -17.94 -24.53 13.42
CA ALA A 169 -18.55 -24.03 14.64
C ALA A 169 -18.07 -24.77 15.91
N LYS A 170 -17.37 -25.90 15.77
CA LYS A 170 -16.88 -26.74 16.88
C LYS A 170 -17.99 -27.07 17.89
N GLY A 171 -19.23 -27.23 17.42
CA GLY A 171 -20.40 -27.52 18.25
C GLY A 171 -20.89 -26.37 19.13
N LYS A 172 -20.40 -25.13 18.96
CA LYS A 172 -20.84 -23.96 19.74
C LYS A 172 -22.12 -23.32 19.24
N VAL A 173 -22.53 -23.60 18.01
CA VAL A 173 -23.71 -23.02 17.37
C VAL A 173 -24.57 -24.16 16.85
N THR A 174 -25.79 -24.28 17.39
CA THR A 174 -26.81 -25.22 16.91
C THR A 174 -27.61 -24.57 15.78
N ILE A 175 -27.68 -25.23 14.63
CA ILE A 175 -28.50 -24.80 13.51
C ILE A 175 -29.97 -25.14 13.83
N PRO A 176 -30.92 -24.19 13.72
CA PRO A 176 -32.36 -24.47 13.80
C PRO A 176 -32.80 -25.44 12.67
N GLU A 177 -33.56 -26.48 12.98
CA GLU A 177 -33.98 -27.54 12.03
C GLU A 177 -34.87 -27.05 10.87
N ASN A 178 -35.38 -25.82 10.94
CA ASN A 178 -36.35 -25.23 10.01
C ASN A 178 -35.72 -24.28 8.95
N LEU A 179 -34.39 -24.29 8.78
CA LEU A 179 -33.70 -23.40 7.85
C LEU A 179 -33.54 -24.01 6.45
N SER A 180 -34.26 -23.46 5.49
CA SER A 180 -34.10 -23.77 4.07
C SER A 180 -32.99 -22.90 3.47
N MET A 181 -31.93 -23.51 2.96
CA MET A 181 -30.94 -22.79 2.15
C MET A 181 -31.51 -22.41 0.78
N ILE A 182 -30.97 -21.37 0.17
CA ILE A 182 -31.31 -20.96 -1.20
C ILE A 182 -30.95 -22.10 -2.17
N SER A 183 -31.81 -22.39 -3.15
CA SER A 183 -31.57 -23.44 -4.15
C SER A 183 -30.26 -23.21 -4.94
N THR A 184 -29.53 -24.28 -5.24
CA THR A 184 -28.26 -24.23 -5.99
C THR A 184 -28.42 -23.51 -7.34
N ASN A 185 -29.56 -23.69 -8.00
CA ASN A 185 -29.87 -23.05 -9.27
C ASN A 185 -30.02 -21.52 -9.15
N ASP A 186 -30.60 -21.03 -8.05
CA ASP A 186 -30.78 -19.59 -7.82
C ASP A 186 -29.45 -18.91 -7.49
N VAL A 187 -28.58 -19.58 -6.74
CA VAL A 187 -27.23 -19.09 -6.43
C VAL A 187 -26.36 -18.99 -7.69
N LEU A 188 -26.43 -19.99 -8.57
CA LEU A 188 -25.72 -19.98 -9.86
C LEU A 188 -26.30 -18.94 -10.83
N ALA A 189 -27.61 -18.71 -10.81
CA ALA A 189 -28.26 -17.69 -11.63
C ALA A 189 -27.80 -16.27 -11.24
N MET A 190 -27.56 -16.00 -9.95
CA MET A 190 -27.02 -14.71 -9.47
C MET A 190 -25.56 -14.46 -9.89
N GLY A 191 -24.75 -15.51 -10.05
CA GLY A 191 -23.35 -15.41 -10.49
C GLY A 191 -23.19 -15.15 -11.99
N LYS A 192 -24.19 -15.53 -12.80
CA LYS A 192 -24.23 -15.19 -14.23
C LYS A 192 -24.67 -13.74 -14.41
N LYS A 193 -23.75 -12.79 -14.16
CA LYS A 193 -23.88 -11.46 -14.77
C LYS A 193 -24.10 -11.67 -16.26
N LYS A 194 -25.29 -11.35 -16.76
CA LYS A 194 -25.51 -11.16 -18.21
C LYS A 194 -24.36 -10.30 -18.69
N LYS A 195 -23.48 -10.84 -19.53
CA LYS A 195 -22.64 -10.01 -20.40
C LYS A 195 -23.64 -9.19 -21.22
N THR A 196 -23.98 -8.00 -20.74
CA THR A 196 -24.51 -6.97 -21.60
C THR A 196 -23.38 -6.69 -22.57
N ASN A 197 -23.45 -7.30 -23.76
CA ASN A 197 -22.72 -6.86 -24.93
C ASN A 197 -23.12 -5.40 -25.12
N GLY A 198 -22.35 -4.50 -24.51
CA GLY A 198 -22.41 -3.06 -24.72
C GLY A 198 -21.89 -2.73 -26.11
N GLY A 199 -22.54 -3.27 -27.14
CA GLY A 199 -22.47 -2.76 -28.48
C GLY A 199 -23.29 -1.48 -28.51
N THR A 200 -22.65 -0.35 -28.27
CA THR A 200 -23.21 0.97 -28.59
C THR A 200 -23.75 0.93 -30.03
N PRO A 201 -25.04 1.24 -30.28
CA PRO A 201 -25.53 1.36 -31.64
C PRO A 201 -24.89 2.60 -32.25
N ARG A 202 -23.87 2.40 -33.08
CA ARG A 202 -23.24 3.48 -33.83
C ARG A 202 -24.23 3.93 -34.91
N ASN A 203 -25.01 4.94 -34.57
CA ASN A 203 -26.04 5.52 -35.42
C ASN A 203 -25.36 6.19 -36.61
N ASN A 204 -25.29 5.47 -37.74
CA ASN A 204 -24.73 5.95 -39.00
C ASN A 204 -25.74 6.91 -39.65
N LYS A 205 -25.70 8.18 -39.26
CA LYS A 205 -26.45 9.24 -39.94
C LYS A 205 -25.64 9.75 -41.12
N GLN A 206 -25.85 9.08 -42.26
CA GLN A 206 -25.67 9.65 -43.59
C GLN A 206 -26.37 11.02 -43.65
N ASN A 207 -25.62 12.07 -43.97
CA ASN A 207 -26.21 13.22 -44.64
C ASN A 207 -25.18 13.86 -45.58
N GLY A 208 -25.53 13.87 -46.86
CA GLY A 208 -24.70 14.40 -47.94
C GLY A 208 -25.01 15.86 -48.26
N ARG A 209 -24.10 16.43 -49.07
CA ARG A 209 -24.17 17.69 -49.84
C ARG A 209 -24.07 18.96 -48.96
N ASN A 210 -23.38 20.04 -49.35
CA ASN A 210 -22.94 20.46 -50.67
C ASN A 210 -21.78 21.47 -50.59
N LYS A 211 -21.10 21.64 -51.73
CA LYS A 211 -20.11 22.67 -52.09
C LYS A 211 -20.50 24.11 -51.68
N GLN A 212 -19.52 24.91 -51.24
CA GLN A 212 -19.00 26.11 -51.94
C GLN A 212 -17.98 26.87 -51.05
N LYS A 213 -16.71 26.94 -51.47
CA LYS A 213 -16.05 28.16 -52.00
C LYS A 213 -16.03 29.37 -51.03
N LYS A 214 -14.84 29.74 -50.54
CA LYS A 214 -14.02 30.82 -51.12
C LYS A 214 -12.68 30.99 -50.40
N ARG A 215 -11.67 31.26 -51.24
CA ARG A 215 -10.32 31.73 -50.95
C ARG A 215 -10.31 33.10 -50.27
N ARG A 216 -9.19 33.39 -49.58
CA ARG A 216 -8.38 34.63 -49.51
C ARG A 216 -7.88 34.78 -48.07
N TYR A 217 -6.64 35.16 -47.78
CA TYR A 217 -5.50 35.63 -48.56
C TYR A 217 -4.24 35.09 -47.88
#